data_AF-A0A9W6W2U8-F1
#
_entry.id   AF-A0A9W6W2U8-F1
#
_cell.length_a   1.000
_cell.length_b   1.000
_cell.length_c   1.000
_cell.angle_alpha   90.00
_cell.angle_beta   90.00
_cell.angle_gamma   90.00
#
_symmetry.space_group_name_H-M   'P 1'
#
loop_
_entity.id
_entity.type
_entity.pdbx_description
1 polymer ?
#
loop_
_entity_poly.entity_id
_entity_poly.type
_entity_poly.pdbx_seq_one_letter_code
_entity_poly.pdbx_strand_id
1 'polypeptide(L)' 'MPVPGEVSDGSYVNYPDTDLADPAWNTSGVPAHELYYKDDYPRLQQVKARWDPRNVFRHALTVEPPLVG' A
#
# COMPACT_ATOMS: atom_id res chain seq x y z
N MET A 1 1.19 13.80 5.64
CA MET A 1 -0.13 13.40 5.06
C MET A 1 -1.21 13.42 6.13
N PRO A 2 -2.47 13.78 5.81
CA PRO A 2 -3.59 13.67 6.75
C PRO A 2 -3.95 12.20 7.02
N VAL A 3 -4.49 11.93 8.21
CA VAL A 3 -4.96 10.58 8.61
C VAL A 3 -6.30 10.27 7.91
N PRO A 4 -6.48 9.08 7.30
CA PRO A 4 -7.78 8.65 6.79
C PRO A 4 -8.83 8.55 7.90
N GLY A 5 -10.08 8.91 7.60
CA GLY A 5 -11.23 8.78 8.49
C GLY A 5 -12.01 10.08 8.69
N GLU A 6 -11.39 11.10 9.31
CA GLU A 6 -12.14 12.28 9.77
C GLU A 6 -12.62 13.19 8.62
N VAL A 7 -11.85 13.29 7.54
CA VAL A 7 -12.13 14.18 6.40
C VAL A 7 -11.77 13.56 5.03
N SER A 8 -10.95 12.50 5.02
CA SER A 8 -10.46 11.85 3.79
C SER A 8 -10.50 10.33 3.92
N ASP A 9 -10.62 9.61 2.81
CA ASP A 9 -10.81 8.16 2.82
C ASP A 9 -9.61 7.37 2.29
N GLY A 10 -8.43 8.01 2.24
CA GLY A 10 -7.21 7.46 1.66
C GLY A 10 -6.90 8.05 0.28
N SER A 11 -6.23 7.26 -0.57
CA SER A 11 -5.71 7.65 -1.87
C SER A 11 -6.17 6.69 -2.97
N TYR A 12 -6.11 7.13 -4.22
CA TYR A 12 -6.54 6.34 -5.37
C TYR A 12 -5.34 5.90 -6.21
N VAL A 13 -5.18 4.59 -6.43
CA VAL A 13 -3.96 4.00 -7.02
C VAL A 13 -3.61 4.51 -8.43
N ASN A 14 -4.60 4.93 -9.23
CA ASN A 14 -4.33 5.52 -10.56
C ASN A 14 -3.77 6.94 -10.49
N TYR A 15 -3.71 7.55 -9.30
CA TYR A 15 -2.94 8.74 -8.99
C TYR A 15 -1.80 8.34 -8.03
N PRO A 16 -0.74 7.68 -8.56
CA PRO A 16 0.34 7.18 -7.71
C PRO A 16 1.18 8.33 -7.15
N ASP A 17 1.49 8.25 -5.86
CA ASP A 17 2.35 9.20 -5.15
C ASP A 17 3.31 8.44 -4.24
N THR A 18 4.60 8.47 -4.58
CA THR A 18 5.65 7.79 -3.81
C THR A 18 5.91 8.45 -2.46
N ASP A 19 5.51 9.72 -2.28
CA ASP A 19 5.70 10.45 -1.02
C ASP A 19 4.84 9.83 0.10
N LEU A 20 3.79 9.08 -0.24
CA LEU A 20 2.99 8.30 0.71
C LEU A 20 3.78 7.18 1.40
N ALA A 21 4.87 6.69 0.79
CA ALA A 21 5.75 5.68 1.35
C ALA A 21 7.01 6.28 2.01
N ASP A 22 7.25 7.58 1.87
CA ASP A 22 8.41 8.27 2.41
C ASP A 22 8.11 8.82 3.81
N PRO A 23 8.84 8.40 4.87
CA PRO A 23 8.63 8.94 6.22
C PRO A 23 8.92 10.44 6.35
N ALA A 24 9.64 11.06 5.41
CA ALA A 24 9.84 12.51 5.37
C ALA A 24 8.54 13.28 5.06
N TRP A 25 7.59 12.66 4.36
CA TRP A 25 6.32 13.27 3.93
C TRP A 25 5.09 12.65 4.59
N ASN A 26 5.10 11.33 4.79
CA ASN A 26 4.05 10.61 5.48
C ASN A 26 4.39 10.38 6.96
N THR A 27 4.07 11.39 7.76
CA THR A 27 4.21 11.35 9.22
C THR A 27 2.96 10.84 9.95
N SER A 28 1.98 10.28 9.23
CA SER A 28 0.68 9.87 9.81
C SER A 28 0.73 8.56 10.60
N GLY A 29 1.80 7.76 10.41
CA GLY A 29 1.88 6.39 10.92
C GLY A 29 1.08 5.36 10.11
N VAL A 30 0.29 5.80 9.13
CA VAL A 30 -0.49 4.92 8.23
C VAL A 30 0.37 4.59 7.00
N PRO A 31 0.63 3.31 6.71
CA PRO A 31 1.46 2.92 5.58
C PRO A 31 0.74 3.15 4.24
N ALA A 32 1.50 3.37 3.16
CA ALA A 32 0.95 3.66 1.82
C ALA A 32 -0.08 2.62 1.34
N HIS A 33 0.11 1.33 1.66
CA HIS A 33 -0.82 0.30 1.25
C HIS A 33 -2.19 0.42 1.94
N GLU A 34 -2.23 0.88 3.19
CA GLU A 34 -3.49 1.11 3.90
C GLU A 34 -4.21 2.35 3.36
N LEU A 35 -3.45 3.38 2.97
CA LEU A 35 -3.98 4.55 2.26
C LEU A 35 -4.64 4.17 0.93
N TYR A 36 -4.10 3.20 0.19
CA TYR A 36 -4.64 2.80 -1.12
C TYR A 36 -5.70 1.69 -1.08
N TYR A 37 -5.56 0.72 -0.18
CA TYR A 37 -6.31 -0.54 -0.25
C TYR A 37 -7.03 -0.91 1.05
N LYS A 38 -6.74 -0.24 2.18
CA LYS A 38 -7.38 -0.51 3.47
C LYS A 38 -7.42 -2.02 3.79
N ASP A 39 -8.57 -2.50 4.25
CA ASP A 39 -8.83 -3.89 4.65
C ASP A 39 -8.75 -4.90 3.49
N ASP A 40 -8.71 -4.45 2.24
CA ASP A 40 -8.52 -5.34 1.09
C ASP A 40 -7.04 -5.72 0.88
N TYR A 41 -6.09 -5.02 1.51
CA TYR A 41 -4.66 -5.27 1.30
C TYR A 41 -4.25 -6.72 1.58
N PRO A 42 -4.64 -7.37 2.69
CA PRO A 42 -4.28 -8.77 2.95
C PRO A 42 -4.73 -9.73 1.83
N ARG A 43 -5.90 -9.50 1.22
CA ARG A 43 -6.37 -10.30 0.08
C ARG A 43 -5.51 -10.06 -1.16
N LEU A 44 -5.08 -8.82 -1.41
CA LEU A 44 -4.16 -8.50 -2.50
C LEU A 44 -2.80 -9.19 -2.32
N GLN A 45 -2.29 -9.24 -1.08
CA GLN A 45 -1.05 -9.96 -0.79
C GLN A 45 -1.16 -11.46 -1.09
N GLN A 46 -2.31 -12.09 -0.81
CA GLN A 46 -2.56 -13.50 -1.18
C GLN A 46 -2.58 -13.72 -2.70
N VAL A 47 -3.20 -12.80 -3.45
CA VAL A 47 -3.20 -12.83 -4.93
C VAL A 47 -1.77 -12.69 -5.45
N LYS A 48 -0.99 -11.74 -4.91
CA LYS A 48 0.41 -11.51 -5.25
C LYS A 48 1.25 -12.76 -5.01
N ALA A 49 1.15 -13.38 -3.83
CA ALA A 49 1.89 -14.60 -3.51
C ALA A 49 1.52 -15.78 -4.41
N ARG A 50 0.25 -15.92 -4.78
CA ARG A 50 -0.24 -17.01 -5.64
C ARG A 50 0.22 -16.87 -7.10
N TRP A 51 0.14 -15.66 -7.64
CA TRP A 51 0.31 -15.43 -9.08
C TRP A 51 1.64 -14.82 -9.48
N ASP A 52 2.33 -14.15 -8.56
CA ASP A 52 3.70 -13.64 -8.74
C ASP A 52 4.59 -14.02 -7.54
N PRO A 53 4.80 -15.33 -7.29
CA PRO A 53 5.58 -15.82 -6.14
C PRO A 53 7.07 -15.43 -6.20
N ARG A 54 7.57 -14.99 -7.36
CA ARG A 54 8.95 -14.53 -7.55
C ARG A 54 9.09 -13.00 -7.49
N ASN A 55 8.00 -12.28 -7.21
CA ASN A 55 7.93 -10.82 -7.17
C ASN A 55 8.55 -10.15 -8.41
N VAL A 56 8.22 -10.68 -9.59
CA VAL A 56 8.72 -10.19 -10.90
C VAL A 56 8.09 -8.85 -11.25
N PHE A 57 6.78 -8.72 -11.06
CA PHE A 57 6.06 -7.49 -11.38
C PHE A 57 6.08 -6.55 -10.16
N ARG A 58 7.06 -5.64 -10.13
CA ARG A 58 7.24 -4.71 -9.02
C ARG A 58 7.63 -3.29 -9.44
N HIS A 59 7.22 -2.32 -8.65
CA HIS A 59 7.56 -0.89 -8.70
C HIS A 59 7.46 -0.29 -7.28
N ALA A 60 7.71 1.02 -7.12
CA ALA A 60 7.85 1.69 -5.82
C ALA A 60 6.63 1.60 -4.87
N LEU A 61 5.43 1.28 -5.38
CA LEU A 61 4.17 1.19 -4.61
C LEU A 61 3.47 -0.15 -4.87
N THR A 62 4.24 -1.20 -5.12
CA THR A 62 3.73 -2.54 -5.39
C THR A 62 3.09 -3.16 -4.14
N VAL A 63 2.06 -3.99 -4.35
CA VAL A 63 1.57 -4.91 -3.32
C VAL A 63 2.68 -5.92 -3.02
N GLU A 64 3.18 -5.90 -1.78
CA GLU A 64 4.19 -6.85 -1.32
C GLU A 64 3.55 -8.18 -0.91
N PRO A 65 4.21 -9.33 -1.14
CA PRO A 65 3.71 -10.61 -0.63
C PRO A 65 3.61 -10.59 0.91
N PRO A 66 2.82 -11.49 1.53
CA PRO A 66 2.75 -11.58 2.98
C PRO A 66 4.15 -11.80 3.55
N LEU A 67 4.49 -11.10 4.64
CA LEU A 67 5.71 -11.39 5.37
C LEU A 67 5.60 -12.82 5.89
N VAL A 68 6.55 -13.67 5.49
CA VAL A 68 6.67 -15.01 6.05
C VAL A 68 7.27 -14.85 7.45
N GLY A 69 6.51 -15.25 8.48
CA GLY A 69 6.98 -15.32 9.87
C GLY A 69 7.94 -16.48 10.11
#